data_AF-A0A0R3WD78-F1
#
_entry.id   AF-A0A0R3WD78-F1
#
_cell.length_a   1.000
_cell.length_b   1.000
_cell.length_c   1.000
_cell.angle_alpha   90.00
_cell.angle_beta   90.00
_cell.angle_gamma   90.00
#
_symmetry.space_group_name_H-M   'P 1'
#
loop_
_entity.id
_entity.type
_entity.pdbx_description
1 polymer ?
#
loop_
_entity_poly.entity_id
_entity_poly.type
_entity_poly.pdbx_seq_one_letter_code
_entity_poly.pdbx_strand_id
1 'polypeptide(L)'
;LKIVLSNVAPMTMRHESWNRFCQNTSNRLAIEALQLFKAHLNDNRQDDQPGCGREFLDSICLGIRKKFELSLSQRYFVSKEDCTKFHISKGWFKS
;
A
#
# COMPACT_ATOMS: atom_id res chain seq x y z
N LEU A 1 -29.97 -26.76 -24.29
CA LEU A 1 -29.69 -25.32 -24.45
C LEU A 1 -28.24 -25.14 -24.89
N LYS A 2 -28.03 -24.63 -26.11
CA LYS A 2 -26.70 -24.23 -26.60
C LYS A 2 -26.40 -22.85 -26.02
N ILE A 3 -25.40 -22.73 -25.16
CA ILE A 3 -24.89 -21.43 -24.72
C ILE A 3 -23.90 -20.97 -25.79
N VAL A 4 -24.28 -19.89 -26.49
CA VAL A 4 -23.42 -19.14 -27.41
C VAL A 4 -22.39 -18.40 -26.55
N LEU A 5 -21.15 -18.86 -26.56
CA LEU A 5 -20.02 -18.12 -26.01
C LEU A 5 -19.67 -17.02 -27.01
N SER A 6 -20.24 -15.83 -26.79
CA SER A 6 -19.84 -14.61 -27.48
C SER A 6 -18.37 -14.32 -27.15
N ASN A 7 -17.56 -14.12 -28.19
CA ASN A 7 -16.16 -13.72 -28.16
C ASN A 7 -15.94 -12.48 -27.28
N VAL A 8 -15.58 -12.69 -26.01
CA VAL A 8 -14.88 -11.68 -25.23
C VAL A 8 -13.40 -11.96 -25.44
N ALA A 9 -12.77 -11.18 -26.32
CA ALA A 9 -11.32 -11.20 -26.46
C ALA A 9 -10.72 -11.00 -25.05
N PRO A 10 -9.72 -11.81 -24.65
CA PRO A 10 -9.07 -11.62 -23.37
C PRO A 10 -8.49 -10.21 -23.34
N MET A 11 -9.05 -9.33 -22.49
CA MET A 11 -8.38 -8.08 -22.12
C MET A 11 -6.97 -8.48 -21.71
N THR A 12 -5.98 -8.05 -22.49
CA THR A 12 -4.58 -8.24 -22.17
C THR A 12 -4.33 -7.45 -20.88
N MET A 13 -4.49 -8.12 -19.74
CA MET A 13 -4.01 -7.64 -18.47
C MET A 13 -2.49 -7.51 -18.64
N ARG A 14 -2.04 -6.31 -19.02
CA ARG A 14 -0.62 -5.97 -19.00
C ARG A 14 -0.16 -6.31 -17.58
N HIS A 15 0.67 -7.34 -17.46
CA HIS A 15 1.27 -7.73 -16.19
C HIS A 15 2.05 -6.52 -15.66
N GLU A 16 1.43 -5.75 -14.77
CA GLU A 16 2.11 -4.69 -14.06
C GLU A 16 3.09 -5.35 -13.09
N SER A 17 4.37 -4.97 -13.17
CA SER A 17 5.34 -5.45 -12.19
C SER A 17 5.00 -4.87 -10.82
N TRP A 18 5.24 -5.63 -9.76
CA TRP A 18 5.01 -5.18 -8.38
C TRP A 18 5.62 -3.80 -8.11
N ASN A 19 6.85 -3.58 -8.55
CA ASN A 19 7.55 -2.30 -8.39
C ASN A 19 6.81 -1.15 -9.08
N ARG A 20 6.28 -1.37 -10.30
CA ARG A 20 5.53 -0.36 -11.04
C ARG A 20 4.19 -0.06 -10.37
N PHE A 21 3.49 -1.09 -9.90
CA PHE A 21 2.27 -0.94 -9.12
C PHE A 21 2.51 -0.11 -7.85
N CYS A 22 3.57 -0.43 -7.09
CA CYS A 22 3.96 0.32 -5.90
C CYS A 22 4.28 1.78 -6.23
N GLN A 23 5.08 2.04 -7.28
CA GLN A 23 5.43 3.40 -7.68
C GLN A 23 4.20 4.20 -8.11
N ASN A 24 3.34 3.62 -8.94
CA ASN A 24 2.11 4.26 -9.41
C ASN A 24 1.17 4.58 -8.24
N THR A 25 1.03 3.64 -7.31
CA THR A 25 0.22 3.82 -6.10
C THR A 25 0.81 4.93 -5.22
N SER A 26 2.12 4.91 -4.99
CA SER A 26 2.82 5.95 -4.22
C SER A 26 2.64 7.33 -4.83
N ASN A 27 2.78 7.46 -6.16
CA ASN A 27 2.59 8.73 -6.86
C ASN A 27 1.17 9.27 -6.69
N ARG A 28 0.15 8.40 -6.82
CA ARG A 28 -1.26 8.78 -6.63
C ARG A 28 -1.52 9.26 -5.20
N LEU A 29 -1.05 8.52 -4.21
CA LEU A 29 -1.19 8.91 -2.80
C LEU A 29 -0.48 10.22 -2.49
N ALA A 30 0.71 10.45 -3.05
CA ALA A 30 1.46 11.67 -2.86
C ALA A 30 0.75 12.91 -3.45
N ILE A 31 0.11 12.77 -4.62
CA ILE A 31 -0.67 13.85 -5.23
C ILE A 31 -1.83 14.25 -4.32
N GLU A 32 -2.63 13.28 -3.88
CA GLU A 32 -3.79 13.52 -3.01
C GLU A 32 -3.36 14.12 -1.66
N ALA A 33 -2.32 13.56 -1.03
CA ALA A 33 -1.80 14.08 0.23
C ALA A 33 -1.29 15.53 0.09
N LEU A 34 -0.61 15.85 -1.01
CA LEU A 34 -0.12 17.21 -1.28
C LEU A 34 -1.26 18.20 -1.49
N GLN A 35 -2.33 17.80 -2.17
CA GLN A 35 -3.52 18.64 -2.36
C GLN A 35 -4.20 18.94 -1.03
N LEU A 36 -4.41 17.92 -0.19
CA LEU A 36 -5.00 18.09 1.13
C LEU A 36 -4.13 18.98 2.03
N PHE A 37 -2.82 18.77 2.02
CA PHE A 37 -1.87 19.59 2.77
C PHE A 37 -1.95 21.07 2.37
N LYS A 38 -1.91 21.36 1.07
CA LYS A 38 -2.00 22.73 0.55
C LYS A 38 -3.33 23.40 0.89
N ALA A 39 -4.44 22.66 0.77
CA ALA A 39 -5.76 23.17 1.15
C ALA A 39 -5.79 23.51 2.65
N HIS A 40 -5.31 22.61 3.51
CA HIS A 40 -5.24 22.86 4.96
C HIS A 40 -4.42 24.09 5.30
N LEU A 41 -3.22 24.25 4.73
CA LEU A 41 -2.38 25.43 4.98
C LEU A 41 -2.99 26.72 4.43
N ASN A 42 -3.73 26.64 3.32
CA ASN A 42 -4.41 27.81 2.78
C ASN A 42 -5.51 28.30 3.73
N ASP A 43 -6.24 27.38 4.34
CA ASP A 43 -7.33 27.67 5.28
C ASP A 43 -6.81 27.99 6.70
N ASN A 44 -5.62 27.47 7.05
CA ASN A 44 -4.99 27.56 8.36
C ASN A 44 -3.56 28.10 8.26
N ARG A 45 -3.44 29.39 7.91
CA ARG A 45 -2.14 30.04 7.67
C ARG A 45 -1.18 30.00 8.86
N GLN A 46 -1.68 29.87 10.08
CA GLN A 46 -0.87 29.70 11.28
C GLN A 46 -0.03 28.41 11.27
N ASP A 47 -0.51 27.36 10.59
CA ASP A 47 0.17 26.06 10.52
C ASP A 47 1.28 26.03 9.44
N ASP A 48 1.36 27.07 8.59
CA ASP A 48 2.36 27.23 7.52
C ASP A 48 3.72 27.67 8.12
N GLN A 49 4.31 26.77 8.89
CA GLN A 49 5.58 26.99 9.60
C GLN A 49 6.70 26.13 9.01
N PRO A 50 7.98 26.56 9.14
CA PRO A 50 9.11 25.73 8.76
C PRO A 50 9.05 24.35 9.42
N GLY A 51 9.08 23.29 8.60
CA GLY A 51 9.04 21.90 9.09
C GLY A 51 7.67 21.22 9.09
N CYS A 52 6.57 21.97 8.93
CA CYS A 52 5.21 21.40 8.95
C CYS A 52 5.01 20.26 7.93
N GLY A 53 5.62 20.37 6.74
CA GLY A 53 5.56 19.31 5.72
C GLY A 53 6.24 18.00 6.15
N ARG A 54 7.32 18.08 6.95
CA ARG A 54 7.98 16.89 7.50
C ARG A 54 7.09 16.22 8.54
N GLU A 55 6.57 17.00 9.49
CA GLU A 55 5.68 16.50 10.54
C GLU A 55 4.42 15.84 9.96
N PHE A 56 3.86 16.46 8.91
CA PHE A 56 2.73 15.91 8.14
C PHE A 56 3.06 14.56 7.51
N LEU A 57 4.18 14.46 6.80
CA LEU A 57 4.60 13.21 6.15
C LEU A 57 4.91 12.10 7.16
N ASP A 58 5.63 12.41 8.24
CA ASP A 58 5.95 11.46 9.30
C ASP A 58 4.65 10.89 9.93
N SER A 59 3.68 11.78 10.20
CA SER A 59 2.39 11.40 10.77
C SER A 59 1.56 10.53 9.81
N ILE A 60 1.48 10.89 8.54
CA ILE A 60 0.71 10.14 7.54
C ILE A 60 1.33 8.78 7.24
N CYS A 61 2.66 8.71 7.06
CA CYS A 61 3.34 7.45 6.81
C CYS A 61 3.12 6.47 7.96
N LEU A 62 3.22 6.93 9.21
CA LEU A 62 2.93 6.12 10.39
C LEU A 62 1.45 5.68 10.43
N GLY A 63 0.52 6.60 10.15
CA GLY A 63 -0.92 6.32 10.14
C GLY A 63 -1.32 5.29 9.09
N ILE A 64 -0.80 5.40 7.86
CA ILE A 64 -1.02 4.43 6.78
C ILE A 64 -0.48 3.06 7.21
N ARG A 65 0.77 2.99 7.68
CA ARG A 65 1.37 1.73 8.11
C ARG A 65 0.51 1.02 9.17
N LYS A 66 0.12 1.74 10.24
CA LYS A 66 -0.74 1.19 11.31
C LYS A 66 -2.06 0.67 10.77
N LYS A 67 -2.72 1.38 9.85
CA LYS A 67 -3.98 0.93 9.25
C LYS A 67 -3.80 -0.40 8.49
N PHE A 68 -2.71 -0.56 7.74
CA PHE A 68 -2.40 -1.81 7.05
C PHE A 68 -2.13 -2.94 8.04
N GLU A 69 -1.29 -2.70 9.05
CA GLU A 69 -0.95 -3.69 10.09
C GLU A 69 -2.19 -4.17 10.87
N LEU A 70 -3.17 -3.30 11.11
CA LEU A 70 -4.44 -3.67 11.74
C LEU A 70 -5.39 -4.43 10.81
N SER A 71 -5.35 -4.15 9.51
CA SER A 71 -6.33 -4.69 8.54
C SER A 71 -5.88 -6.00 7.89
N LEU A 72 -4.59 -6.31 7.93
CA LEU A 72 -4.01 -7.47 7.25
C LEU A 72 -3.30 -8.38 8.25
N SER A 73 -3.22 -9.66 7.92
CA SER A 73 -2.44 -10.62 8.72
C SER A 73 -0.95 -10.24 8.76
N GLN A 74 -0.31 -10.49 9.90
CA GLN A 74 1.11 -10.21 10.12
C GLN A 74 2.02 -10.79 9.01
N ARG A 75 1.63 -11.91 8.39
CA ARG A 75 2.40 -12.55 7.29
C ARG A 75 2.73 -11.63 6.12
N TYR A 76 1.94 -10.57 5.89
CA TYR A 76 2.17 -9.60 4.80
C TYR A 76 3.26 -8.58 5.10
N PHE A 77 3.73 -8.50 6.36
CA PHE A 77 4.74 -7.54 6.82
C PHE A 77 6.05 -8.22 7.23
N VAL A 78 6.11 -9.55 7.15
CA VAL A 78 7.33 -10.32 7.42
C VAL A 78 8.30 -10.12 6.25
N SER A 79 9.59 -9.93 6.56
CA SER A 79 10.61 -9.84 5.52
C SER A 79 10.69 -11.16 4.73
N LYS A 80 11.11 -11.11 3.47
CA LYS A 80 11.30 -12.34 2.69
C LYS A 80 12.33 -13.27 3.34
N GLU A 81 13.28 -12.71 4.08
CA GLU A 81 14.30 -13.45 4.83
C GLU A 81 13.70 -14.22 6.01
N ASP A 82 12.71 -13.64 6.71
CA ASP A 82 12.07 -14.27 7.87
C ASP A 82 10.97 -15.28 7.51
N CYS A 83 10.44 -15.26 6.29
CA CYS A 83 9.51 -16.28 5.79
C CYS A 83 10.10 -17.70 5.80
N THR A 84 11.42 -17.83 5.64
CA THR A 84 12.10 -19.14 5.67
C THR A 84 12.08 -19.78 7.07
N LYS A 85 12.07 -18.97 8.15
CA LYS A 85 12.01 -19.46 9.53
C LYS A 85 10.62 -19.98 9.91
N PHE A 86 9.56 -19.38 9.38
CA PHE A 86 8.17 -19.81 9.63
C PHE A 86 7.83 -21.16 8.99
N HIS A 87 8.47 -21.51 7.86
CA HIS A 87 8.27 -22.81 7.22
C HIS A 87 8.98 -23.96 7.95
N ILE A 88 10.10 -23.69 8.65
CA ILE A 88 10.83 -24.72 9.41
C ILE A 88 10.12 -25.05 10.73
N SER A 89 9.44 -24.08 11.35
CA SER A 89 8.73 -24.28 12.63
C SER A 89 7.44 -25.13 12.54
N LYS A 90 6.88 -25.37 11.35
CA LYS A 90 5.70 -26.25 11.19
C LYS A 90 6.04 -27.68 10.75
N GLY A 91 7.32 -28.03 10.69
CA GLY A 91 7.81 -29.35 10.25
C GLY A 91 7.98 -30.41 11.34
N TRP A 92 7.87 -30.07 12.62
CA TRP A 92 8.11 -31.03 13.71
C TRP A 92 7.01 -31.03 14.77
N PHE A 93 5.92 -31.74 14.47
CA PHE A 93 5.19 -32.56 15.44
C PHE A 93 4.42 -33.63 14.66
N LYS A 94 5.17 -34.64 14.20
CA LYS A 94 4.67 -35.99 13.93
C LYS A 94 5.74 -36.96 14.41
N SER A 95 5.66 -37.33 15.69
CA SER A 95 5.64 -38.71 16.14
C SER A 95 5.28 -38.75 17.61
#